data_AF-A0A067YC33-F1
#
_entry.id   AF-A0A067YC33-F1
#
_cell.length_a   1.000
_cell.length_b   1.000
_cell.length_c   1.000
_cell.angle_alpha   90.00
_cell.angle_beta   90.00
_cell.angle_gamma   90.00
#
_symmetry.space_group_name_H-M   'P 1'
#
loop_
_entity.id
_entity.type
_entity.pdbx_description
1 polymer ?
#
loop_
_entity_poly.entity_id
_entity_poly.type
_entity_poly.pdbx_seq_one_letter_code
_entity_poly.pdbx_strand_id
1 'polypeptide(L)'
;MYFSNSINIFSQKRDYDRSKLPTNKDKLDIVELYQILPFEAFHKHDIPLEHKELILSRKANFDEMSIEQTWGNHTINKANGFLSIGKPGMMGSNYKVEFAVWRKTNKSSIVGINSTYGFQRNSQLSFYEFKSNEWLDVTNQIFPGLQQSEFYKLNLNGLEQESLQKIKEILYYCELPEKGFTITCNLYGDYLEHLGDSQIYDILFDWKNEKFEKRLEKNTYL
;
A
#
# COMPACT_ATOMS: atom_id res chain seq x y z
N MET A 1 -41.34 18.27 -7.29
CA MET A 1 -40.19 17.99 -8.18
C MET A 1 -39.05 17.52 -7.31
N TYR A 2 -38.77 16.22 -7.30
CA TYR A 2 -37.57 15.67 -6.67
C TYR A 2 -36.50 15.56 -7.75
N PHE A 3 -35.41 16.32 -7.62
CA PHE A 3 -34.24 16.11 -8.46
C PHE A 3 -33.47 14.91 -7.89
N SER A 4 -33.50 13.80 -8.64
CA SER A 4 -32.59 12.69 -8.41
C SER A 4 -31.20 13.11 -8.87
N ASN A 5 -30.28 13.34 -7.93
CA ASN A 5 -28.85 13.40 -8.24
C ASN A 5 -28.35 11.97 -8.46
N SER A 6 -28.55 11.45 -9.66
CA SER A 6 -27.79 10.32 -10.17
C SER A 6 -26.34 10.77 -10.37
N ILE A 7 -25.47 10.47 -9.40
CA ILE A 7 -24.02 10.60 -9.55
C ILE A 7 -23.61 9.60 -10.64
N ASN A 8 -23.35 10.12 -11.83
CA ASN A 8 -22.69 9.39 -12.91
C ASN A 8 -21.25 9.09 -12.47
N ILE A 9 -21.01 7.92 -11.89
CA ILE A 9 -19.65 7.42 -11.65
C ILE A 9 -19.12 6.86 -12.98
N PHE A 10 -18.85 7.74 -13.94
CA PHE A 10 -17.98 7.38 -15.04
C PHE A 10 -16.58 7.18 -14.46
N SER A 11 -16.05 5.98 -14.64
CA SER A 11 -14.70 5.64 -14.24
C SER A 11 -13.72 6.57 -14.97
N GLN A 12 -13.25 7.62 -14.30
CA GLN A 12 -12.43 8.65 -14.94
C GLN A 12 -11.06 8.03 -15.28
N LYS A 13 -10.73 8.00 -16.58
CA LYS A 13 -9.41 7.61 -17.05
C LYS A 13 -8.37 8.51 -16.39
N ARG A 14 -7.25 7.92 -15.97
CA ARG A 14 -6.20 8.63 -15.24
C ARG A 14 -5.01 8.97 -16.14
N ASP A 15 -4.50 10.19 -16.03
CA ASP A 15 -3.36 10.67 -16.81
C ASP A 15 -2.03 10.10 -16.31
N TYR A 16 -1.15 9.82 -17.26
CA TYR A 16 0.20 9.31 -17.04
C TYR A 16 1.11 9.68 -18.22
N ASP A 17 2.42 9.47 -18.06
CA ASP A 17 3.39 9.74 -19.11
C ASP A 17 3.32 8.69 -20.23
N ARG A 18 2.49 8.97 -21.25
CA ARG A 18 2.31 8.10 -22.41
C ARG A 18 3.57 7.95 -23.26
N SER A 19 4.55 8.86 -23.15
CA SER A 19 5.82 8.75 -23.88
C SER A 19 6.68 7.58 -23.39
N LYS A 20 6.44 7.13 -22.16
CA LYS A 20 7.14 6.00 -21.53
C LYS A 20 6.47 4.66 -21.77
N LEU A 21 5.36 4.64 -22.53
CA LEU A 21 4.64 3.41 -22.84
C LEU A 21 5.46 2.53 -23.80
N PRO A 22 5.86 1.30 -23.41
CA PRO A 22 6.68 0.45 -24.27
C PRO A 22 5.96 0.01 -25.54
N THR A 23 6.74 -0.31 -26.58
CA THR A 23 6.20 -0.81 -27.86
C THR A 23 5.58 -2.19 -27.70
N ASN A 24 6.25 -3.09 -26.93
CA ASN A 24 5.68 -4.38 -26.55
C ASN A 24 4.80 -4.21 -25.32
N LYS A 25 3.51 -4.48 -25.46
CA LYS A 25 2.48 -4.25 -24.44
C LYS A 25 1.84 -5.54 -23.94
N ASP A 26 2.27 -6.69 -24.45
CA ASP A 26 1.64 -7.97 -24.10
C ASP A 26 1.84 -8.34 -22.64
N LYS A 27 2.98 -7.94 -22.05
CA LYS A 27 3.28 -8.17 -20.64
C LYS A 27 4.33 -7.19 -20.13
N LEU A 28 3.87 -6.09 -19.55
CA LEU A 28 4.74 -5.13 -18.89
C LEU A 28 5.29 -5.71 -17.57
N ASP A 29 6.57 -5.46 -17.30
CA ASP A 29 7.18 -5.72 -16.00
C ASP A 29 6.83 -4.62 -14.98
N ILE A 30 7.15 -4.84 -13.70
CA ILE A 30 6.81 -3.88 -12.63
C ILE A 30 7.52 -2.53 -12.78
N VAL A 31 8.72 -2.49 -13.36
CA VAL A 31 9.45 -1.24 -13.60
C VAL A 31 8.79 -0.47 -14.75
N GLU A 32 8.43 -1.17 -15.83
CA GLU A 32 7.68 -0.56 -16.93
C GLU A 32 6.33 -0.01 -16.47
N LEU A 33 5.58 -0.80 -15.68
CA LEU A 33 4.32 -0.36 -15.09
C LEU A 33 4.51 0.85 -14.18
N TYR A 34 5.54 0.85 -13.32
CA TYR A 34 5.90 1.97 -12.46
C TYR A 34 6.16 3.26 -13.26
N GLN A 35 6.89 3.18 -14.38
CA GLN A 35 7.20 4.34 -15.22
C GLN A 35 5.96 5.01 -15.82
N ILE A 36 4.91 4.22 -16.06
CA ILE A 36 3.65 4.68 -16.64
C ILE A 36 2.50 4.75 -15.63
N LEU A 37 2.74 4.61 -14.32
CA LEU A 37 1.69 4.74 -13.30
C LEU A 37 0.97 6.10 -13.41
N PRO A 38 -0.31 6.18 -13.03
CA PRO A 38 -1.03 7.45 -12.96
C PRO A 38 -0.30 8.48 -12.11
N PHE A 39 -0.25 9.74 -12.56
CA PHE A 39 0.40 10.81 -11.79
C PHE A 39 -0.17 10.94 -10.38
N GLU A 40 -1.48 10.77 -10.23
CA GLU A 40 -2.16 10.79 -8.94
C GLU A 40 -1.67 9.71 -7.97
N ALA A 41 -1.19 8.56 -8.46
CA ALA A 41 -0.69 7.48 -7.60
C ALA A 41 0.59 7.95 -6.88
N PHE A 42 1.48 8.67 -7.58
CA PHE A 42 2.67 9.25 -6.98
C PHE A 42 2.31 10.27 -5.89
N HIS A 43 1.37 11.16 -6.17
CA HIS A 43 0.93 12.17 -5.20
C HIS A 43 0.25 11.52 -3.97
N LYS A 44 -0.64 10.55 -4.21
CA LYS A 44 -1.36 9.84 -3.14
C LYS A 44 -0.42 9.08 -2.19
N HIS A 45 0.72 8.62 -2.70
CA HIS A 45 1.72 7.88 -1.93
C HIS A 45 2.98 8.71 -1.64
N ASP A 46 2.89 10.05 -1.67
CA ASP A 46 3.97 10.97 -1.32
C ASP A 46 5.31 10.68 -2.05
N ILE A 47 5.26 10.17 -3.28
CA ILE A 47 6.43 9.95 -4.12
C ILE A 47 6.63 11.19 -5.00
N PRO A 48 7.80 11.86 -4.97
CA PRO A 48 8.07 13.00 -5.84
C PRO A 48 8.12 12.54 -7.31
N LEU A 49 7.20 13.05 -8.13
CA LEU A 49 7.02 12.63 -9.51
C LEU A 49 8.27 12.92 -10.36
N GLU A 50 8.89 14.07 -10.12
CA GLU A 50 10.14 14.52 -10.74
C GLU A 50 11.33 13.61 -10.45
N HIS A 51 11.27 12.83 -9.37
CA HIS A 51 12.33 11.92 -8.98
C HIS A 51 12.07 10.47 -9.39
N LYS A 52 10.88 10.12 -9.92
CA LYS A 52 10.47 8.72 -10.14
C LYS A 52 11.56 7.87 -10.83
N GLU A 53 12.23 8.41 -11.85
CA GLU A 53 13.28 7.71 -12.59
C GLU A 53 14.59 7.63 -11.82
N LEU A 54 14.95 8.71 -11.14
CA LEU A 54 16.18 8.80 -10.35
C LEU A 54 16.16 7.85 -9.14
N ILE A 55 14.99 7.61 -8.54
CA ILE A 55 14.83 6.71 -7.38
C ILE A 55 15.36 5.31 -7.68
N LEU A 56 15.17 4.82 -8.91
CA LEU A 56 15.59 3.47 -9.32
C LEU A 56 17.07 3.37 -9.73
N SER A 57 17.80 4.50 -9.77
CA SER A 57 19.18 4.55 -10.24
C SER A 57 20.17 5.17 -9.25
N ARG A 58 19.71 5.95 -8.28
CA ARG A 58 20.55 6.56 -7.25
C ARG A 58 20.51 5.81 -5.91
N LYS A 59 21.51 6.05 -5.08
CA LYS A 59 21.52 5.59 -3.68
C LYS A 59 20.69 6.53 -2.81
N ALA A 60 20.01 5.96 -1.82
CA ALA A 60 19.39 6.75 -0.77
C ALA A 60 20.46 7.43 0.09
N ASN A 61 20.13 8.59 0.64
CA ASN A 61 21.00 9.33 1.56
C ASN A 61 20.17 10.06 2.61
N PHE A 62 20.74 10.22 3.80
CA PHE A 62 20.25 11.14 4.82
C PHE A 62 21.40 12.07 5.20
N ASP A 63 21.22 13.36 4.98
CA ASP A 63 22.17 14.37 5.43
C ASP A 63 21.71 14.90 6.79
N GLU A 64 22.46 14.54 7.84
CA GLU A 64 22.14 14.93 9.22
C GLU A 64 22.23 16.44 9.46
N MET A 65 23.06 17.16 8.69
CA MET A 65 23.26 18.60 8.89
C MET A 65 22.11 19.42 8.33
N SER A 66 21.56 19.02 7.19
CA SER A 66 20.45 19.70 6.50
C SER A 66 19.09 19.06 6.77
N ILE A 67 19.07 17.87 7.40
CA ILE A 67 17.89 17.02 7.60
C ILE A 67 17.28 16.59 6.24
N GLU A 68 18.04 16.68 5.15
CA GLU A 68 17.58 16.31 3.82
C GLU A 68 17.61 14.79 3.61
N GLN A 69 16.51 14.28 3.04
CA GLN A 69 16.34 12.85 2.75
C GLN A 69 16.24 12.63 1.25
N THR A 70 17.13 11.81 0.74
CA THR A 70 17.16 11.41 -0.66
C THR A 70 16.60 10.00 -0.80
N TRP A 71 15.55 9.87 -1.61
CA TRP A 71 15.03 8.56 -2.04
C TRP A 71 16.06 7.78 -2.84
N GLY A 72 16.11 6.46 -2.64
CA GLY A 72 16.99 5.61 -3.45
C GLY A 72 17.19 4.20 -2.89
N ASN A 73 16.62 3.88 -1.72
CA ASN A 73 16.52 2.50 -1.28
C ASN A 73 15.53 1.82 -2.23
N HIS A 74 15.93 0.74 -2.87
CA HIS A 74 15.01 -0.01 -3.72
C HIS A 74 15.32 -1.50 -3.74
N THR A 75 14.28 -2.30 -3.95
CA THR A 75 14.36 -3.73 -4.25
C THR A 75 13.48 -3.99 -5.47
N ILE A 76 14.04 -4.66 -6.48
CA ILE A 76 13.34 -4.92 -7.74
C ILE A 76 13.34 -6.43 -7.97
N ASN A 77 12.15 -7.03 -8.00
CA ASN A 77 11.96 -8.41 -8.38
C ASN A 77 10.99 -8.49 -9.56
N LYS A 78 11.54 -8.37 -10.77
CA LYS A 78 10.75 -8.40 -12.02
C LYS A 78 10.02 -9.71 -12.24
N ALA A 79 10.61 -10.83 -11.82
CA ALA A 79 10.03 -12.15 -12.00
C ALA A 79 8.71 -12.30 -11.24
N ASN A 80 8.67 -11.79 -10.00
CA ASN A 80 7.45 -11.80 -9.20
C ASN A 80 6.58 -10.56 -9.41
N GLY A 81 7.08 -9.54 -10.10
CA GLY A 81 6.35 -8.29 -10.31
C GLY A 81 6.28 -7.43 -9.06
N PHE A 82 7.37 -7.38 -8.29
CA PHE A 82 7.47 -6.60 -7.06
C PHE A 82 8.55 -5.52 -7.17
N LEU A 83 8.24 -4.35 -6.61
CA LEU A 83 9.15 -3.23 -6.45
C LEU A 83 8.93 -2.65 -5.06
N SER A 84 10.01 -2.40 -4.33
CA SER A 84 9.99 -1.55 -3.14
C SER A 84 10.90 -0.36 -3.38
N ILE A 85 10.47 0.83 -2.98
CA ILE A 85 11.27 2.04 -2.97
C ILE A 85 11.17 2.70 -1.59
N GLY A 86 12.18 3.49 -1.22
CA GLY A 86 12.14 4.21 0.04
C GLY A 86 13.20 5.29 0.17
N LYS A 87 13.05 6.06 1.23
CA LYS A 87 14.04 7.00 1.73
C LYS A 87 14.33 6.72 3.21
N PRO A 88 15.57 6.93 3.66
CA PRO A 88 15.90 6.84 5.07
C PRO A 88 15.06 7.85 5.86
N GLY A 89 14.65 7.46 7.05
CA GLY A 89 13.98 8.33 8.00
C GLY A 89 14.92 8.83 9.10
N MET A 90 14.49 9.87 9.81
CA MET A 90 15.11 10.22 11.09
C MET A 90 14.76 9.16 12.14
N MET A 91 15.72 8.80 12.99
CA MET A 91 15.52 7.88 14.13
C MET A 91 14.84 6.56 13.75
N GLY A 92 15.20 5.98 12.60
CA GLY A 92 14.67 4.69 12.15
C GLY A 92 13.28 4.73 11.49
N SER A 93 12.66 5.91 11.35
CA SER A 93 11.33 6.07 10.73
C SER A 93 11.38 6.09 9.19
N ASN A 94 11.89 5.01 8.60
CA ASN A 94 12.01 4.90 7.14
C ASN A 94 10.65 5.05 6.45
N TYR A 95 10.65 5.73 5.31
CA TYR A 95 9.48 5.75 4.42
C TYR A 95 9.66 4.70 3.33
N LYS A 96 8.72 3.77 3.25
CA LYS A 96 8.71 2.65 2.30
C LYS A 96 7.44 2.71 1.46
N VAL A 97 7.58 2.54 0.14
CA VAL A 97 6.47 2.32 -0.77
C VAL A 97 6.71 1.03 -1.55
N GLU A 98 5.75 0.13 -1.53
CA GLU A 98 5.79 -1.15 -2.21
C GLU A 98 4.80 -1.17 -3.35
N PHE A 99 5.14 -1.92 -4.39
CA PHE A 99 4.32 -2.17 -5.56
C PHE A 99 4.34 -3.66 -5.85
N ALA A 100 3.17 -4.23 -6.11
CA ALA A 100 3.04 -5.62 -6.55
C ALA A 100 2.04 -5.73 -7.70
N VAL A 101 2.26 -6.69 -8.61
CA VAL A 101 1.42 -6.87 -9.80
C VAL A 101 0.57 -8.14 -9.70
N TRP A 102 -0.74 -7.99 -9.82
CA TRP A 102 -1.68 -9.09 -10.06
C TRP A 102 -2.12 -9.07 -11.52
N ARG A 103 -1.89 -10.17 -12.24
CA ARG A 103 -2.22 -10.27 -13.67
C ARG A 103 -3.57 -10.97 -13.84
N LYS A 104 -4.50 -10.33 -14.55
CA LYS A 104 -5.79 -10.93 -14.91
C LYS A 104 -5.68 -11.75 -16.19
N THR A 105 -6.66 -12.63 -16.38
CA THR A 105 -6.74 -13.52 -17.56
C THR A 105 -6.96 -12.75 -18.86
N ASN A 106 -7.58 -11.58 -18.81
CA ASN A 106 -7.89 -10.72 -19.95
C ASN A 106 -6.73 -9.78 -20.38
N LYS A 107 -5.48 -10.15 -20.04
CA LYS A 107 -4.26 -9.36 -20.26
C LYS A 107 -4.19 -8.00 -19.53
N SER A 108 -5.07 -7.69 -18.59
CA SER A 108 -4.89 -6.51 -17.74
C SER A 108 -3.98 -6.81 -16.55
N SER A 109 -3.32 -5.76 -16.06
CA SER A 109 -2.45 -5.83 -14.88
C SER A 109 -2.97 -4.89 -13.81
N ILE A 110 -3.18 -5.40 -12.61
CA ILE A 110 -3.43 -4.57 -11.43
C ILE A 110 -2.10 -4.32 -10.74
N VAL A 111 -1.78 -3.06 -10.49
CA VAL A 111 -0.70 -2.66 -9.60
C VAL A 111 -1.32 -2.25 -8.26
N GLY A 112 -1.00 -3.01 -7.22
CA GLY A 112 -1.25 -2.58 -5.84
C GLY A 112 -0.08 -1.74 -5.36
N ILE A 113 -0.37 -0.69 -4.59
CA ILE A 113 0.61 0.22 -4.02
C ILE A 113 0.33 0.33 -2.54
N ASN A 114 1.38 0.20 -1.72
CA ASN A 114 1.32 0.36 -0.28
C ASN A 114 2.37 1.37 0.16
N SER A 115 1.98 2.48 0.77
CA SER A 115 2.92 3.39 1.43
C SER A 115 2.84 3.25 2.94
N THR A 116 4.01 3.14 3.59
CA THR A 116 4.13 3.00 5.04
C THR A 116 5.15 4.01 5.56
N TYR A 117 4.74 4.81 6.53
CA TYR A 117 5.55 5.87 7.13
C TYR A 117 5.77 5.60 8.60
N GLY A 118 6.87 4.90 8.92
CA GLY A 118 7.36 4.68 10.28
C GLY A 118 6.25 4.54 11.33
N PHE A 119 6.37 5.21 12.48
CA PHE A 119 5.37 5.23 13.56
C PHE A 119 4.32 6.35 13.40
N GLN A 120 4.08 6.85 12.18
CA GLN A 120 3.29 8.09 12.01
C GLN A 120 1.86 7.84 11.56
N ARG A 121 1.61 6.80 10.75
CA ARG A 121 0.28 6.52 10.20
C ARG A 121 0.16 5.07 9.74
N ASN A 122 -1.08 4.60 9.70
CA ASN A 122 -1.44 3.32 9.10
C ASN A 122 -0.98 3.24 7.65
N SER A 123 -0.69 2.01 7.20
CA SER A 123 -0.42 1.75 5.78
C SER A 123 -1.56 2.23 4.88
N GLN A 124 -1.18 2.82 3.75
CA GLN A 124 -2.12 3.33 2.77
C GLN A 124 -2.04 2.48 1.51
N LEU A 125 -3.14 1.79 1.21
CA LEU A 125 -3.27 0.90 0.06
C LEU A 125 -4.07 1.54 -1.07
N SER A 126 -3.63 1.33 -2.31
CA SER A 126 -4.39 1.64 -3.52
C SER A 126 -4.14 0.61 -4.61
N PHE A 127 -5.09 0.49 -5.54
CA PHE A 127 -4.99 -0.46 -6.65
C PHE A 127 -5.43 0.18 -7.95
N TYR A 128 -4.57 0.05 -8.96
CA TYR A 128 -4.80 0.59 -10.30
C TYR A 128 -4.76 -0.53 -11.33
N GLU A 129 -5.76 -0.62 -12.20
CA GLU A 129 -5.80 -1.55 -13.32
C GLU A 129 -5.33 -0.87 -14.59
N PHE A 130 -4.31 -1.42 -15.24
CA PHE A 130 -3.88 -1.05 -16.58
C PHE A 130 -4.49 -1.98 -17.62
N LYS A 131 -5.30 -1.40 -18.51
CA LYS A 131 -5.96 -2.14 -19.59
C LYS A 131 -6.10 -1.24 -20.81
N SER A 132 -5.75 -1.78 -21.99
CA SER A 132 -5.89 -1.07 -23.26
C SER A 132 -5.24 0.32 -23.28
N ASN A 133 -4.05 0.45 -22.67
CA ASN A 133 -3.30 1.71 -22.52
C ASN A 133 -3.99 2.77 -21.66
N GLU A 134 -4.90 2.37 -20.79
CA GLU A 134 -5.59 3.26 -19.87
C GLU A 134 -5.49 2.72 -18.44
N TRP A 135 -5.44 3.64 -17.48
CA TRP A 135 -5.48 3.32 -16.07
C TRP A 135 -6.84 3.61 -15.45
N LEU A 136 -7.24 2.71 -14.56
CA LEU A 136 -8.43 2.85 -13.74
C LEU A 136 -8.09 2.61 -12.26
N ASP A 137 -8.57 3.48 -11.37
CA ASP A 137 -8.58 3.18 -9.94
C ASP A 137 -9.67 2.13 -9.64
N VAL A 138 -9.22 0.96 -9.19
CA VAL A 138 -10.07 -0.19 -8.86
C VAL A 138 -10.07 -0.49 -7.37
N THR A 139 -9.48 0.37 -6.53
CA THR A 139 -9.28 0.15 -5.09
C THR A 139 -10.56 -0.33 -4.41
N ASN A 140 -11.65 0.45 -4.53
CA ASN A 140 -12.92 0.14 -3.87
C ASN A 140 -13.69 -1.02 -4.52
N GLN A 141 -13.26 -1.49 -5.69
CA GLN A 141 -13.90 -2.61 -6.40
C GLN A 141 -13.32 -3.95 -5.95
N ILE A 142 -12.02 -3.98 -5.66
CA ILE A 142 -11.29 -5.22 -5.39
C ILE A 142 -10.81 -5.36 -3.95
N PHE A 143 -10.71 -4.26 -3.19
CA PHE A 143 -10.20 -4.25 -1.83
C PHE A 143 -11.32 -3.89 -0.85
N PRO A 144 -11.62 -4.73 0.16
CA PRO A 144 -12.76 -4.52 1.06
C PRO A 144 -12.50 -3.47 2.15
N GLY A 145 -11.33 -2.82 2.14
CA GLY A 145 -10.93 -1.86 3.18
C GLY A 145 -10.43 -2.55 4.45
N LEU A 146 -9.91 -1.74 5.37
CA LEU A 146 -9.29 -2.19 6.61
C LEU A 146 -9.47 -1.15 7.72
N GLN A 147 -9.95 -1.58 8.87
CA GLN A 147 -10.08 -0.77 10.09
C GLN A 147 -9.22 -1.35 11.20
N GLN A 148 -8.62 -0.47 12.01
CA GLN A 148 -7.72 -0.85 13.10
C GLN A 148 -8.42 -1.75 14.15
N SER A 149 -9.71 -1.52 14.41
CA SER A 149 -10.49 -2.33 15.35
C SER A 149 -10.71 -3.78 14.91
N GLU A 150 -10.44 -4.12 13.65
CA GLU A 150 -10.56 -5.49 13.14
C GLU A 150 -9.41 -6.40 13.63
N PHE A 151 -8.31 -5.81 14.09
CA PHE A 151 -7.11 -6.54 14.50
C PHE A 151 -7.17 -7.10 15.91
N TYR A 152 -8.18 -6.73 16.71
CA TYR A 152 -8.25 -7.19 18.09
C TYR A 152 -9.68 -7.36 18.56
N LYS A 153 -9.85 -8.25 19.54
CA LYS A 153 -11.05 -8.37 20.35
C LYS A 153 -10.69 -8.06 21.79
N LEU A 154 -11.13 -6.89 22.26
CA LEU A 154 -10.79 -6.40 23.60
C LEU A 154 -11.34 -7.31 24.69
N ASN A 155 -10.47 -7.65 25.64
CA ASN A 155 -10.88 -8.17 26.94
C ASN A 155 -11.03 -6.98 27.90
N LEU A 156 -12.26 -6.53 28.14
CA LEU A 156 -12.52 -5.34 28.95
C LEU A 156 -12.23 -5.55 30.45
N ASN A 157 -12.08 -6.80 30.89
CA ASN A 157 -11.77 -7.08 32.29
C ASN A 157 -10.30 -6.72 32.57
N GLY A 158 -10.09 -5.70 33.41
CA GLY A 158 -8.74 -5.26 33.79
C GLY A 158 -8.12 -4.20 32.88
N LEU A 159 -8.82 -3.73 31.84
CA LEU A 159 -8.35 -2.59 31.05
C LEU A 159 -8.67 -1.26 31.75
N GLU A 160 -7.62 -0.52 32.08
CA GLU A 160 -7.72 0.84 32.61
C GLU A 160 -8.19 1.84 31.54
N GLN A 161 -8.76 2.97 31.97
CA GLN A 161 -9.25 4.00 31.03
C GLN A 161 -8.13 4.58 30.16
N GLU A 162 -6.92 4.69 30.68
CA GLU A 162 -5.75 5.14 29.93
C GLU A 162 -5.46 4.19 28.75
N SER A 163 -5.45 2.89 29.01
CA SER A 163 -5.27 1.85 27.98
C SER A 163 -6.30 1.95 26.86
N LEU A 164 -7.57 2.22 27.19
CA LEU A 164 -8.62 2.43 26.18
C LEU A 164 -8.38 3.64 25.27
N GLN A 165 -7.68 4.68 25.76
CA GLN A 165 -7.28 5.80 24.91
C GLN A 165 -6.05 5.45 24.08
N LYS A 166 -5.06 4.81 24.69
CA LYS A 166 -3.81 4.40 24.01
C LYS A 166 -4.01 3.39 22.91
N ILE A 167 -4.97 2.47 23.06
CA ILE A 167 -5.33 1.51 22.01
C ILE A 167 -5.76 2.23 20.71
N LYS A 168 -6.37 3.41 20.78
CA LYS A 168 -6.76 4.18 19.57
C LYS A 168 -5.58 4.79 18.82
N GLU A 169 -4.42 4.87 19.46
CA GLU A 169 -3.18 5.37 18.87
C GLU A 169 -2.37 4.24 18.20
N ILE A 170 -2.72 2.97 18.44
CA ILE A 170 -2.05 1.81 17.81
C ILE A 170 -2.24 1.88 16.29
N LEU A 171 -1.17 1.60 15.57
CA LEU A 171 -1.17 1.61 14.12
C LEU A 171 -1.22 0.18 13.56
N TYR A 172 -1.50 0.07 12.27
CA TYR A 172 -1.31 -1.15 11.51
C TYR A 172 -0.46 -0.86 10.28
N TYR A 173 0.38 -1.82 9.92
CA TYR A 173 1.09 -1.81 8.66
C TYR A 173 0.66 -3.00 7.84
N CYS A 174 0.73 -2.84 6.52
CA CYS A 174 0.53 -3.88 5.54
C CYS A 174 1.82 -4.09 4.76
N GLU A 175 1.96 -5.26 4.16
CA GLU A 175 3.05 -5.61 3.27
C GLU A 175 2.49 -6.23 2.00
N LEU A 176 2.92 -5.72 0.84
CA LEU A 176 2.58 -6.36 -0.43
C LEU A 176 3.50 -7.57 -0.65
N PRO A 177 2.97 -8.66 -1.24
CA PRO A 177 3.76 -9.88 -1.42
C PRO A 177 4.85 -9.67 -2.47
N GLU A 178 6.12 -9.83 -2.09
CA GLU A 178 7.18 -10.06 -3.07
C GLU A 178 7.01 -11.42 -3.76
N LYS A 179 6.43 -12.42 -3.07
CA LYS A 179 6.12 -13.73 -3.61
C LYS A 179 4.72 -14.16 -3.16
N GLY A 180 3.98 -14.80 -4.06
CA GLY A 180 2.58 -15.15 -3.82
C GLY A 180 1.66 -13.97 -4.12
N PHE A 181 0.45 -14.01 -3.58
CA PHE A 181 -0.60 -13.04 -3.91
C PHE A 181 -1.37 -12.51 -2.70
N THR A 182 -0.93 -12.85 -1.49
CA THR A 182 -1.60 -12.46 -0.24
C THR A 182 -0.94 -11.22 0.33
N ILE A 183 -1.73 -10.19 0.62
CA ILE A 183 -1.29 -9.03 1.40
C ILE A 183 -1.44 -9.38 2.88
N THR A 184 -0.42 -9.10 3.67
CA THR A 184 -0.43 -9.32 5.12
C THR A 184 -0.44 -7.98 5.83
N CYS A 185 -1.31 -7.82 6.81
CA CYS A 185 -1.33 -6.66 7.67
C CYS A 185 -1.30 -7.08 9.13
N ASN A 186 -0.54 -6.34 9.94
CA ASN A 186 -0.38 -6.60 11.37
C ASN A 186 -0.45 -5.27 12.14
N LEU A 187 -0.84 -5.35 13.41
CA LEU A 187 -0.66 -4.21 14.31
C LEU A 187 0.83 -3.95 14.50
N TYR A 188 1.17 -2.68 14.62
CA TYR A 188 2.50 -2.26 15.04
C TYR A 188 2.41 -0.91 15.72
N GLY A 189 3.55 -0.50 16.27
CA GLY A 189 3.69 0.81 16.85
C GLY A 189 3.81 0.75 18.35
N ASP A 190 3.84 1.93 18.94
CA ASP A 190 3.79 2.07 20.38
C ASP A 190 2.40 1.67 20.88
N TYR A 191 2.31 1.29 22.16
CA TYR A 191 1.05 0.98 22.86
C TYR A 191 0.41 -0.38 22.60
N LEU A 192 1.08 -1.31 21.89
CA LEU A 192 0.58 -2.69 21.77
C LEU A 192 0.40 -3.36 23.14
N GLU A 193 1.25 -3.01 24.10
CA GLU A 193 1.17 -3.48 25.49
C GLU A 193 -0.16 -3.15 26.18
N HIS A 194 -0.83 -2.07 25.76
CA HIS A 194 -2.13 -1.69 26.30
C HIS A 194 -3.27 -2.62 25.87
N LEU A 195 -3.05 -3.52 24.90
CA LEU A 195 -4.02 -4.56 24.56
C LEU A 195 -4.13 -5.64 25.65
N GLY A 196 -3.11 -5.79 26.51
CA GLY A 196 -3.10 -6.78 27.59
C GLY A 196 -3.45 -8.19 27.09
N ASP A 197 -4.35 -8.88 27.80
CA ASP A 197 -4.83 -10.23 27.44
C ASP A 197 -5.87 -10.25 26.29
N SER A 198 -5.99 -9.15 25.52
CA SER A 198 -6.91 -9.10 24.39
C SER A 198 -6.45 -10.06 23.28
N GLN A 199 -7.41 -10.59 22.53
CA GLN A 199 -7.07 -11.44 21.39
C GLN A 199 -6.64 -10.55 20.21
N ILE A 200 -5.45 -10.80 19.68
CA ILE A 200 -4.89 -10.10 18.51
C ILE A 200 -4.98 -10.99 17.27
N TYR A 201 -5.19 -10.37 16.12
CA TYR A 201 -5.28 -11.01 14.82
C TYR A 201 -4.34 -10.34 13.83
N ASP A 202 -3.73 -11.15 12.98
CA ASP A 202 -3.19 -10.70 11.71
C ASP A 202 -4.33 -10.73 10.69
N ILE A 203 -4.31 -9.77 9.76
CA ILE A 203 -5.34 -9.67 8.71
C ILE A 203 -4.67 -9.92 7.36
N LEU A 204 -5.13 -10.98 6.70
CA LEU A 204 -4.63 -11.41 5.41
C LEU A 204 -5.67 -11.11 4.34
N PHE A 205 -5.21 -10.66 3.18
CA PHE A 205 -6.05 -10.43 2.01
C PHE A 205 -5.62 -11.37 0.90
N ASP A 206 -6.35 -12.47 0.76
CA ASP A 206 -6.07 -13.50 -0.23
C ASP A 206 -6.67 -13.10 -1.59
N TRP A 207 -5.87 -13.13 -2.65
CA TRP A 207 -6.34 -12.86 -4.00
C TRP A 207 -7.14 -14.03 -4.57
N LYS A 208 -8.45 -13.85 -4.75
CA LYS A 208 -9.37 -14.88 -5.25
C LYS A 208 -10.41 -14.26 -6.16
N ASN A 209 -10.69 -14.89 -7.30
CA ASN A 209 -11.70 -14.45 -8.26
C ASN A 209 -11.56 -12.95 -8.63
N GLU A 210 -10.31 -12.52 -8.86
CA GLU A 210 -9.95 -11.14 -9.24
C GLU A 210 -10.29 -10.04 -8.20
N LYS A 211 -10.44 -10.43 -6.93
CA LYS A 211 -10.61 -9.52 -5.78
C LYS A 211 -9.87 -10.04 -4.55
N PHE A 212 -9.74 -9.18 -3.54
CA PHE A 212 -9.20 -9.56 -2.25
C PHE A 212 -10.30 -10.04 -1.30
N GLU A 213 -10.11 -11.23 -0.75
CA GLU A 213 -10.93 -11.77 0.33
C GLU A 213 -10.17 -11.63 1.65
N LYS A 214 -10.80 -10.95 2.62
CA LYS A 214 -10.23 -10.72 3.95
C LYS A 214 -10.35 -11.99 4.79
N ARG A 215 -9.26 -12.39 5.46
CA ARG A 215 -9.18 -13.51 6.40
C ARG A 215 -8.47 -13.05 7.66
N LEU A 216 -9.04 -13.38 8.82
CA LEU A 216 -8.41 -13.17 10.12
C LEU A 216 -7.60 -14.42 10.48
N GLU A 217 -6.40 -14.20 11.00
CA GLU A 217 -5.53 -15.24 11.53
C GLU A 217 -5.14 -14.85 12.96
N LYS A 218 -5.34 -15.75 13.92
CA LYS A 218 -5.03 -15.43 15.32
C LYS A 218 -3.52 -15.27 15.44
N ASN A 219 -3.08 -14.10 15.91
CA ASN A 219 -1.67 -13.88 16.20
C ASN A 219 -1.33 -14.60 17.52
N THR A 220 -0.31 -15.45 17.49
CA THR A 220 0.17 -16.23 18.64
C THR A 220 1.55 -15.79 19.13
N TYR A 221 2.11 -14.74 18.53
CA TYR A 221 3.48 -14.28 18.75
C TYR A 221 3.55 -12.94 19.51
N LEU A 222 2.39 -12.36 19.85
CA LEU A 222 2.21 -11.20 20.70
C LEU A 222 1.46 -11.59 21.97
#